data_AF-A0A960M2Q8-F1
#
_entry.id   AF-A0A960M2Q8-F1
#
_cell.length_a   1.000
_cell.length_b   1.000
_cell.length_c   1.000
_cell.angle_alpha   90.00
_cell.angle_beta   90.00
_cell.angle_gamma   90.00
#
_symmetry.space_group_name_H-M   'P 1'
#
loop_
_entity.id
_entity.type
_entity.pdbx_description
1 polymer ?
#
loop_
_entity_poly.entity_id
_entity_poly.type
_entity_poly.pdbx_seq_one_letter_code
_entity_poly.pdbx_strand_id
1 'polypeptide(L)'
;HLAIGLVEGLATAVVVDFVARARPEVLQVAPAPSGAHGLRPLLIGLGVAALLLGGVASWFASTHPDGLEWSIARVTGQDELAAPEVGVHERLSVLQESTAILPDYGFKIDQSASDDAGAWPSVSTGTSVSGLAGGVMTLGLALLAGFLLRLHALRNTGTKGA
;
A
#
# COMPACT_ATOMS: atom_id res chain seq x y z
N HIS A 1 -13.40 -11.79 7.40
CA HIS A 1 -13.84 -10.47 6.90
C HIS A 1 -14.16 -9.47 8.00
N LEU A 2 -14.99 -9.79 9.01
CA LEU A 2 -15.33 -8.82 10.07
C LEU A 2 -14.11 -8.23 10.81
N ALA A 3 -13.17 -9.07 11.24
CA ALA A 3 -11.96 -8.61 11.94
C ALA A 3 -11.07 -7.70 11.06
N ILE A 4 -10.87 -8.08 9.80
CA ILE A 4 -10.08 -7.29 8.84
C ILE A 4 -10.76 -5.94 8.58
N GLY A 5 -12.07 -5.95 8.32
CA GLY A 5 -12.83 -4.71 8.09
C GLY A 5 -12.84 -3.78 9.30
N LEU A 6 -12.81 -4.33 10.53
CA LEU A 6 -12.66 -3.52 11.74
C LEU A 6 -11.30 -2.81 11.79
N VAL A 7 -10.20 -3.54 11.53
CA VAL A 7 -8.84 -2.99 11.52
C VAL A 7 -8.70 -1.93 10.42
N GLU A 8 -9.19 -2.20 9.22
CA GLU A 8 -9.18 -1.25 8.10
C GLU A 8 -10.00 0.01 8.40
N GLY A 9 -11.18 -0.15 9.00
CA GLY A 9 -12.02 0.97 9.42
C GLY A 9 -11.32 1.86 10.45
N LEU A 10 -10.64 1.25 11.43
CA LEU A 10 -9.83 1.99 12.42
C LEU A 10 -8.65 2.71 11.77
N ALA A 11 -7.92 2.04 10.87
CA ALA A 11 -6.81 2.65 10.14
C ALA A 11 -7.28 3.88 9.34
N THR A 12 -8.41 3.75 8.64
CA THR A 12 -9.04 4.84 7.88
C THR A 12 -9.46 5.98 8.81
N ALA A 13 -10.07 5.68 9.96
CA ALA A 13 -10.48 6.69 10.93
C ALA A 13 -9.29 7.50 11.46
N VAL A 14 -8.16 6.84 11.73
CA VAL A 14 -6.91 7.51 12.15
C VAL A 14 -6.39 8.46 11.07
N VAL A 15 -6.39 8.05 9.80
CA VAL A 15 -5.97 8.92 8.69
C VAL A 15 -6.88 10.13 8.56
N VAL A 16 -8.20 9.93 8.66
CA VAL A 16 -9.19 11.01 8.57
C VAL A 16 -9.05 11.99 9.74
N ASP A 17 -8.91 11.50 10.98
CA ASP A 17 -8.68 12.35 12.16
C ASP A 17 -7.36 13.13 12.04
N PHE A 18 -6.29 12.50 11.56
CA PHE A 18 -5.02 13.18 11.29
C PHE A 18 -5.19 14.34 10.28
N VAL A 19 -5.86 14.09 9.15
CA VAL A 19 -6.15 15.14 8.16
C VAL A 19 -7.02 16.24 8.75
N ALA A 20 -8.05 15.88 9.53
CA ALA A 20 -8.95 16.82 10.19
C ALA A 20 -8.20 17.79 11.11
N ARG A 21 -7.21 17.29 11.85
CA ARG A 21 -6.39 18.11 12.77
C ARG A 21 -5.31 18.91 12.04
N ALA A 22 -4.67 18.30 11.04
CA ALA A 22 -3.61 18.96 10.27
C ALA A 22 -4.15 20.05 9.34
N ARG A 23 -5.39 19.90 8.86
CA ARG A 23 -6.03 20.81 7.91
C ARG A 23 -7.55 20.88 8.14
N PRO A 24 -8.01 21.52 9.23
CA PRO A 24 -9.42 21.54 9.63
C PRO A 24 -10.35 22.16 8.57
N GLU A 25 -9.83 23.03 7.72
CA GLU A 25 -10.54 23.63 6.58
C GLU A 25 -11.07 22.59 5.56
N VAL A 26 -10.51 21.39 5.49
CA VAL A 26 -10.99 20.35 4.54
C VAL A 26 -12.38 19.85 4.90
N LEU A 27 -12.72 19.86 6.19
CA LEU A 27 -13.97 19.32 6.71
C LEU A 27 -14.99 20.40 7.07
N GLN A 28 -14.57 21.67 7.06
CA GLN A 28 -15.48 22.79 7.34
C GLN A 28 -16.25 23.19 6.08
N VAL A 29 -17.57 23.22 6.20
CA VAL A 29 -18.49 23.75 5.17
C VAL A 29 -18.55 25.30 5.21
N ALA A 30 -18.11 25.91 6.32
CA ALA A 30 -18.09 27.35 6.52
C ALA A 30 -16.70 27.95 6.23
N PRO A 31 -16.61 29.23 5.79
CA PRO A 31 -15.33 29.88 5.53
C PRO A 31 -14.50 29.95 6.81
N ALA A 32 -13.33 29.33 6.79
CA ALA A 32 -12.41 29.31 7.92
C ALA A 32 -11.88 30.72 8.23
N PRO A 33 -11.70 31.10 9.50
CA PRO A 33 -11.02 32.32 9.87
C PRO A 33 -9.59 32.33 9.30
N SER A 34 -9.15 33.51 8.87
CA SER A 34 -7.90 33.78 8.15
C SER A 34 -6.67 33.13 8.79
N GLY A 35 -6.32 31.94 8.30
CA GLY A 35 -5.19 31.15 8.79
C GLY A 35 -5.09 29.84 8.02
N ALA A 36 -4.92 29.93 6.70
CA ALA A 36 -4.82 28.75 5.84
C ALA A 36 -3.64 27.89 6.29
N HIS A 37 -3.91 26.71 6.83
CA HIS A 37 -2.88 25.72 7.14
C HIS A 37 -2.33 25.21 5.80
N GLY A 38 -1.06 25.49 5.53
CA GLY A 38 -0.41 25.03 4.30
C GLY A 38 -0.44 23.50 4.19
N LEU A 39 -0.39 22.97 2.97
CA LEU A 39 -0.37 21.51 2.74
C LEU A 39 0.93 20.83 3.20
N ARG A 40 1.98 21.62 3.47
CA ARG A 40 3.32 21.12 3.77
C ARG A 40 3.38 20.19 5.00
N PRO A 41 2.82 20.54 6.17
CA PRO A 41 2.86 19.66 7.35
C PRO A 41 2.09 18.35 7.12
N LEU A 42 0.96 18.41 6.39
CA LEU A 42 0.18 17.23 6.02
C LEU A 42 0.98 16.27 5.13
N LEU A 43 1.61 16.81 4.08
CA LEU A 43 2.43 16.03 3.16
C LEU A 43 3.66 15.43 3.83
N ILE A 44 4.31 16.19 4.73
CA ILE A 44 5.43 15.67 5.53
C ILE A 44 4.97 14.54 6.43
N GLY A 45 3.86 14.72 7.15
CA GLY A 45 3.34 13.69 8.06
C GLY A 45 2.97 12.40 7.32
N LEU A 46 2.28 12.52 6.19
CA LEU A 46 1.92 11.36 5.36
C LEU A 46 3.15 10.70 4.73
N GLY A 47 4.14 11.48 4.32
CA GLY A 47 5.42 10.97 3.83
C GLY A 47 6.19 10.20 4.90
N VAL A 48 6.30 10.73 6.12
CA VAL A 48 6.94 10.04 7.25
C VAL A 48 6.19 8.75 7.59
N ALA A 49 4.85 8.78 7.63
CA ALA A 49 4.06 7.58 7.87
C ALA A 49 4.29 6.52 6.79
N ALA A 50 4.33 6.90 5.50
CA ALA A 50 4.62 5.98 4.41
C ALA A 50 6.02 5.35 4.52
N LEU A 51 7.04 6.14 4.92
CA LEU A 51 8.39 5.63 5.14
C LEU A 51 8.46 4.64 6.31
N LEU A 52 7.79 4.95 7.43
CA LEU A 52 7.77 4.06 8.60
C LEU A 52 7.02 2.76 8.31
N LEU A 53 5.87 2.85 7.62
CA LEU A 53 5.06 1.69 7.24
C LEU A 53 5.78 0.81 6.21
N GLY A 54 6.35 1.42 5.16
CA GLY A 54 7.06 0.68 4.12
C GLY A 54 8.42 0.13 4.57
N GLY A 55 9.12 0.83 5.46
CA GLY A 55 10.46 0.44 5.89
C GLY A 55 10.49 -0.53 7.07
N VAL A 56 9.68 -0.24 8.11
CA VAL A 56 9.74 -0.95 9.41
C VAL A 56 8.51 -1.83 9.63
N ALA A 57 7.30 -1.29 9.40
CA ALA A 57 6.08 -2.07 9.64
C ALA A 57 5.97 -3.27 8.67
N SER A 58 6.60 -3.18 7.51
CA SER A 58 6.69 -4.28 6.53
C SER A 58 7.37 -5.53 7.10
N TRP A 59 8.28 -5.43 8.08
CA TRP A 59 8.87 -6.59 8.75
C TRP A 59 7.89 -7.39 9.59
N PHE A 60 6.77 -6.78 9.97
CA PHE A 60 5.72 -7.42 10.75
C PHE A 60 4.65 -8.05 9.85
N ALA A 61 4.85 -8.06 8.52
CA ALA A 61 4.03 -8.84 7.62
C ALA A 61 4.02 -10.31 8.05
N SER A 62 2.86 -10.96 7.89
CA SER A 62 2.70 -12.36 8.29
C SER A 62 3.60 -13.25 7.43
N THR A 63 4.40 -14.08 8.07
CA THR A 63 5.12 -15.21 7.45
C THR A 63 4.24 -16.46 7.31
N HIS A 64 3.01 -16.42 7.85
CA HIS A 64 2.06 -17.51 7.79
C HIS A 64 1.14 -17.39 6.57
N PRO A 65 0.61 -18.53 6.09
CA PRO A 65 -0.28 -18.58 4.93
C PRO A 65 -1.48 -17.65 5.09
N ASP A 66 -1.87 -17.02 3.98
CA ASP A 66 -2.97 -16.07 3.97
C ASP A 66 -4.35 -16.77 3.92
N GLY A 67 -5.42 -15.99 4.00
CA GLY A 67 -6.79 -16.54 3.98
C GLY A 67 -7.18 -17.21 2.66
N LEU A 68 -6.50 -16.87 1.56
CA LEU A 68 -6.72 -17.46 0.25
C LEU A 68 -6.09 -18.86 0.22
N GLU A 69 -4.83 -18.97 0.64
CA GLU A 69 -4.10 -20.22 0.79
C GLU A 69 -4.84 -21.19 1.72
N TRP A 70 -5.35 -20.72 2.87
CA TRP A 70 -6.19 -21.56 3.75
C TRP A 70 -7.43 -22.09 3.05
N SER A 71 -8.06 -21.27 2.21
CA SER A 71 -9.26 -21.66 1.48
C SER A 71 -8.93 -22.69 0.39
N ILE A 72 -7.81 -22.51 -0.32
CA ILE A 72 -7.29 -23.47 -1.29
C ILE A 72 -6.98 -24.80 -0.60
N ALA A 73 -6.16 -24.77 0.45
CA ALA A 73 -5.77 -25.96 1.21
C ALA A 73 -7.00 -26.72 1.74
N ARG A 74 -8.05 -26.02 2.16
CA ARG A 74 -9.29 -26.66 2.62
C ARG A 74 -10.04 -27.39 1.51
N VAL A 75 -9.97 -26.91 0.28
CA VAL A 75 -10.70 -27.46 -0.87
C VAL A 75 -9.88 -28.53 -1.60
N THR A 76 -8.58 -28.30 -1.80
CA THR A 76 -7.70 -29.18 -2.58
C THR A 76 -6.92 -30.17 -1.72
N GLY A 77 -6.77 -29.89 -0.42
CA GLY A 77 -5.91 -30.65 0.47
C GLY A 77 -4.41 -30.37 0.27
N GLN A 78 -4.05 -29.36 -0.53
CA GLN A 78 -2.67 -28.97 -0.81
C GLN A 78 -2.46 -27.49 -0.44
N ASP A 79 -1.32 -27.16 0.16
CA ASP A 79 -0.99 -25.78 0.56
C ASP A 79 -0.87 -24.84 -0.65
N GLU A 80 -0.41 -25.37 -1.79
CA GLU A 80 -0.35 -24.65 -3.07
C GLU A 80 -0.96 -25.47 -4.21
N LEU A 81 -1.50 -24.77 -5.21
CA LEU A 81 -2.00 -25.39 -6.43
C LEU A 81 -0.83 -25.74 -7.35
N ALA A 82 -0.81 -26.97 -7.88
CA ALA A 82 0.10 -27.32 -8.95
C ALA A 82 -0.15 -26.41 -10.16
N ALA A 83 0.83 -25.59 -10.50
CA ALA A 83 0.79 -24.73 -11.68
C ALA A 83 0.67 -25.60 -12.95
N PRO A 84 -0.28 -25.32 -13.86
CA PRO A 84 -0.33 -26.01 -15.14
C PRO A 84 0.97 -25.79 -15.92
N GLU A 85 1.69 -26.87 -16.22
CA GLU A 85 3.00 -26.81 -16.89
C GLU A 85 2.92 -26.46 -18.38
N VAL A 86 1.72 -26.39 -18.95
CA VAL A 86 1.51 -26.11 -20.38
C VAL A 86 0.46 -25.03 -20.56
N GLY A 87 0.77 -24.04 -21.40
CA GLY A 87 -0.22 -23.08 -21.91
C GLY A 87 0.04 -21.65 -21.46
N VAL A 88 -1.03 -20.89 -21.23
CA VAL A 88 -0.93 -19.43 -20.96
C VAL A 88 -0.31 -19.16 -19.59
N HIS A 89 -0.55 -20.04 -18.60
CA HIS A 89 0.00 -19.90 -17.25
C HIS A 89 1.54 -19.97 -17.24
N GLU A 90 2.11 -20.99 -17.89
CA GLU A 90 3.58 -21.14 -18.05
C GLU A 90 4.20 -19.90 -18.69
N ARG A 91 3.63 -19.41 -19.80
CA ARG A 91 4.16 -18.21 -20.49
C ARG A 91 4.11 -16.95 -19.61
N LEU A 92 3.03 -16.76 -18.85
CA LEU A 92 2.90 -15.64 -17.93
C LEU A 92 3.83 -15.77 -16.72
N SER A 93 4.02 -16.99 -16.21
CA SER A 93 4.98 -17.29 -15.14
C SER A 93 6.41 -16.96 -15.55
N VAL A 94 6.85 -17.40 -16.74
CA VAL A 94 8.18 -17.07 -17.28
C VAL A 94 8.34 -15.56 -17.45
N LEU A 95 7.32 -14.87 -17.94
CA LEU A 95 7.34 -13.41 -18.08
C LEU A 95 7.39 -12.72 -16.71
N GLN A 96 6.62 -13.19 -15.73
CA GLN A 96 6.62 -12.69 -14.35
C GLN A 96 8.01 -12.87 -13.72
N GLU A 97 8.60 -14.06 -13.77
CA GLU A 97 9.90 -14.35 -13.17
C GLU A 97 11.04 -13.52 -13.81
N SER A 98 10.95 -13.31 -15.13
CA SER A 98 11.87 -12.48 -15.88
C SER A 98 11.74 -10.99 -15.54
N THR A 99 10.52 -10.51 -15.24
CA THR A 99 10.24 -9.10 -14.95
C THR A 99 10.23 -8.77 -13.45
N ALA A 100 10.18 -9.77 -12.58
CA ALA A 100 10.22 -9.63 -11.13
C ALA A 100 11.60 -9.16 -10.69
N ILE A 101 11.72 -7.87 -10.42
CA ILE A 101 12.95 -7.25 -9.90
C ILE A 101 13.18 -7.66 -8.43
N LEU A 102 12.10 -7.75 -7.66
CA LEU A 102 12.08 -8.15 -6.24
C LEU A 102 11.10 -9.33 -6.06
N PRO A 103 11.47 -10.55 -6.48
CA PRO A 103 10.64 -11.73 -6.24
C PRO A 103 10.45 -11.94 -4.73
N ASP A 104 9.21 -12.23 -4.32
CA ASP A 104 8.80 -12.40 -2.92
C ASP A 104 9.30 -11.27 -2.00
N TYR A 105 9.30 -10.05 -2.54
CA TYR A 105 9.75 -8.84 -1.84
C TYR A 105 11.25 -8.83 -1.48
N GLY A 106 12.03 -9.82 -1.89
CA GLY A 106 13.47 -9.96 -1.66
C GLY A 106 14.31 -9.74 -2.92
N PHE A 107 15.63 -9.60 -2.78
CA PHE A 107 16.51 -9.58 -3.94
C PHE A 107 16.72 -11.00 -4.48
N LYS A 108 16.94 -11.17 -5.79
CA LYS A 108 17.22 -12.48 -6.41
C LYS A 108 18.41 -13.22 -5.77
N ILE A 109 19.35 -12.48 -5.19
CA ILE A 109 20.54 -13.03 -4.50
C ILE A 109 20.17 -13.60 -3.13
N ASP A 110 19.15 -13.04 -2.47
CA ASP A 110 18.75 -13.41 -1.11
C ASP A 110 18.05 -14.78 -1.08
N GLN A 111 17.37 -15.20 -2.15
CA GLN A 111 16.74 -16.54 -2.24
C GLN A 111 17.76 -17.70 -2.20
N SER A 112 19.03 -17.45 -2.50
CA SER A 112 20.10 -18.46 -2.46
C SER A 112 20.77 -18.57 -1.09
N ALA A 113 20.54 -17.58 -0.21
CA ALA A 113 20.94 -17.63 1.18
C ALA A 113 19.74 -18.14 1.99
N SER A 114 19.91 -19.28 2.67
CA SER A 114 18.89 -19.84 3.55
C SER A 114 18.68 -18.93 4.76
N ASP A 115 17.85 -17.90 4.62
CA ASP A 115 17.37 -17.08 5.72
C ASP A 115 16.17 -17.79 6.40
N ASP A 116 16.08 -17.66 7.73
CA ASP A 116 15.08 -18.27 8.61
C ASP A 116 13.64 -17.96 8.15
N ALA A 117 13.09 -18.77 7.26
CA ALA A 117 11.78 -18.62 6.61
C ALA A 117 10.56 -18.65 7.55
N GLY A 118 10.76 -18.67 8.88
CA GLY A 118 9.70 -18.69 9.89
C GLY A 118 9.85 -17.65 11.00
N ALA A 119 10.92 -16.83 11.02
CA ALA A 119 11.11 -15.85 12.08
C ALA A 119 10.17 -14.64 11.90
N TRP A 120 9.40 -14.31 12.95
CA TRP A 120 8.56 -13.11 12.99
C TRP A 120 9.02 -12.18 14.13
N PRO A 121 9.30 -10.89 13.87
CA PRO A 121 9.23 -10.21 12.58
C PRO A 121 10.34 -10.65 11.61
N SER A 122 10.02 -10.71 10.32
CA SER A 122 10.95 -11.09 9.25
C SER A 122 11.75 -9.86 8.81
N VAL A 123 12.84 -9.59 9.50
CA VAL A 123 13.70 -8.43 9.22
C VAL A 123 14.55 -8.70 7.98
N SER A 124 14.19 -8.07 6.86
CA SER A 124 14.92 -8.20 5.58
C SER A 124 15.08 -6.82 4.92
N THR A 125 16.26 -6.62 4.32
CA THR A 125 16.58 -5.42 3.54
C THR A 125 15.73 -5.36 2.28
N GLY A 126 15.45 -6.51 1.64
CA GLY A 126 14.54 -6.61 0.51
C GLY A 126 13.13 -6.13 0.85
N THR A 127 12.57 -6.63 1.96
CA THR A 127 11.23 -6.26 2.43
C THR A 127 11.12 -4.76 2.74
N SER A 128 12.16 -4.15 3.31
CA SER A 128 12.20 -2.70 3.49
C SER A 128 12.25 -1.94 2.16
N VAL A 129 13.08 -2.35 1.21
CA VAL A 129 13.22 -1.66 -0.08
C VAL A 129 11.93 -1.75 -0.89
N SER A 130 11.33 -2.94 -0.98
CA SER A 130 10.07 -3.16 -1.67
C SER A 130 8.91 -2.41 -0.99
N GLY A 131 8.83 -2.43 0.34
CA GLY A 131 7.82 -1.69 1.08
C GLY A 131 7.97 -0.17 0.94
N LEU A 132 9.19 0.38 0.95
CA LEU A 132 9.44 1.80 0.67
C LEU A 132 9.06 2.18 -0.76
N ALA A 133 9.43 1.38 -1.76
CA ALA A 133 9.08 1.62 -3.15
C ALA A 133 7.55 1.62 -3.34
N GLY A 134 6.85 0.62 -2.79
CA GLY A 134 5.40 0.54 -2.80
C GLY A 134 4.73 1.71 -2.08
N GLY A 135 5.27 2.13 -0.94
CA GLY A 135 4.79 3.29 -0.18
C GLY A 135 4.90 4.60 -0.97
N VAL A 136 6.06 4.84 -1.60
CA VAL A 136 6.28 6.03 -2.46
C VAL A 136 5.34 6.01 -3.66
N MET A 137 5.19 4.86 -4.32
CA MET A 137 4.29 4.72 -5.47
C MET A 137 2.83 4.99 -5.08
N THR A 138 2.37 4.43 -3.95
CA THR A 138 1.01 4.63 -3.43
C THR A 138 0.76 6.09 -3.10
N LEU A 139 1.69 6.74 -2.40
CA LEU A 139 1.59 8.16 -2.08
C LEU A 139 1.56 9.02 -3.36
N GLY A 140 2.40 8.70 -4.35
CA GLY A 140 2.41 9.35 -5.66
C GLY A 140 1.07 9.25 -6.37
N LEU A 141 0.45 8.07 -6.39
CA LEU A 141 -0.88 7.85 -6.98
C LEU A 141 -1.97 8.62 -6.24
N ALA A 142 -1.95 8.64 -4.91
CA ALA A 142 -2.91 9.41 -4.11
C ALA A 142 -2.81 10.92 -4.38
N LEU A 143 -1.58 11.45 -4.48
CA LEU A 143 -1.33 12.85 -4.82
C LEU A 143 -1.78 13.17 -6.25
N LEU A 144 -1.52 12.29 -7.21
CA LEU A 144 -1.97 12.44 -8.60
C LEU A 144 -3.49 12.47 -8.67
N ALA A 145 -4.18 11.55 -7.99
CA ALA A 145 -5.64 11.52 -7.93
C ALA A 145 -6.19 12.84 -7.35
N GLY A 146 -5.64 13.30 -6.22
CA GLY A 146 -6.01 14.58 -5.62
C GLY A 146 -5.77 15.78 -6.55
N PHE A 147 -4.66 15.77 -7.29
CA PHE A 147 -4.33 16.80 -8.28
C PHE A 147 -5.32 16.82 -9.46
N LEU A 148 -5.65 15.66 -10.02
CA LEU A 148 -6.62 15.54 -11.12
C LEU A 148 -8.02 16.00 -10.69
N LEU A 149 -8.45 15.64 -9.47
CA LEU A 149 -9.71 16.12 -8.89
C LEU A 149 -9.73 17.64 -8.74
N ARG A 150 -8.63 18.24 -8.27
CA ARG A 150 -8.49 19.70 -8.15
C ARG A 150 -8.55 20.38 -9.51
N LEU A 151 -7.86 19.86 -10.52
CA LEU A 151 -7.92 20.40 -11.89
C LEU A 151 -9.35 20.34 -12.45
N HIS A 152 -10.05 19.23 -12.25
CA HIS A 152 -11.43 19.07 -12.69
C HIS A 152 -12.36 20.08 -12.00
N ALA A 153 -12.21 20.28 -10.69
CA ALA A 153 -13.00 21.24 -9.92
C ALA A 153 -12.79 22.68 -10.44
N LEU A 154 -11.54 23.09 -10.67
CA LEU A 154 -11.21 24.43 -11.18
C LEU A 154 -11.78 24.67 -12.58
N ARG A 155 -11.80 23.64 -13.45
CA ARG A 155 -12.38 23.73 -14.80
C ARG A 155 -13.90 23.90 -14.78
N ASN A 156 -14.59 23.25 -13.85
CA ASN A 156 -16.05 23.35 -13.72
C ASN A 156 -16.52 24.64 -13.03
N THR A 157 -15.68 25.28 -12.20
CA THR A 157 -16.00 26.60 -11.64
C THR A 157 -15.83 27.72 -12.66
N GLY A 158 -14.92 27.57 -13.64
CA GLY A 158 -14.73 28.56 -14.71
C GLY A 158 -15.85 28.61 -15.76
N THR A 159 -16.66 27.55 -15.88
CA THR A 159 -17.77 27.48 -16.86
C THR A 159 -19.12 27.95 -16.32
N LYS A 160 -19.24 28.13 -15.00
CA LYS A 160 -20.48 28.64 -14.35
C LYS A 160 -20.48 30.16 -14.13
N GLY A 161 -19.40 30.85 -14.50
CA GLY A 161 -19.23 32.30 -14.33
C GLY A 161 -19.20 33.10 -15.64
N ALA A 162 -19.60 32.50 -16.77
CA ALA A 162 -19.72 33.15 -18.07
C ALA A 162 -21.18 33.15 -18.55
#